data_AF-A0A955FH64-F1
#
_entry.id   AF-A0A955FH64-F1
#
_cell.length_a   1.000
_cell.length_b   1.000
_cell.length_c   1.000
_cell.angle_alpha   90.00
_cell.angle_beta   90.00
_cell.angle_gamma   90.00
#
_symmetry.space_group_name_H-M   'P 1'
#
loop_
_entity.id
_entity.type
_entity.pdbx_description
1 polymer ?
#
loop_
_entity_poly.entity_id
_entity_poly.type
_entity_poly.pdbx_seq_one_letter_code
_entity_poly.pdbx_strand_id
1 'polypeptide(L)'
;MKQIGEYNEEDSINWLKRQAPVGLFLKAVGLVLGLVICFGAIGFAAGWFKTATDVVSPENVTEQWRFAYEFDESLDATARQWCSAKQVEVDETNDEVRSQRVTQRVAIEQNYARIAADYDARLRNAFEAKLVAPPDVPDEAPALTDKTGVFCPDLTD
;
A
#
# COMPACT_ATOMS: atom_id res chain seq x y z
N MET A 1 -34.66 -84.46 8.09
CA MET A 1 -35.41 -83.73 7.07
C MET A 1 -35.53 -82.29 7.52
N LYS A 2 -34.88 -81.35 6.82
CA LYS A 2 -34.87 -79.92 7.15
C LYS A 2 -35.85 -79.26 6.20
N GLN A 3 -36.96 -78.73 6.71
CA GLN A 3 -37.93 -77.98 5.88
C GLN A 3 -37.21 -76.77 5.28
N ILE A 4 -37.18 -76.71 3.95
CA ILE A 4 -36.72 -75.56 3.20
C ILE A 4 -37.87 -74.56 3.25
N GLY A 5 -37.68 -73.47 3.99
CA GLY A 5 -38.68 -72.43 4.16
C GLY A 5 -39.09 -71.84 2.82
N GLU A 6 -40.40 -71.73 2.63
CA GLU A 6 -41.07 -71.15 1.48
C GLU A 6 -40.60 -69.70 1.29
N TYR A 7 -40.00 -69.41 0.15
CA TYR A 7 -39.47 -68.08 -0.16
C TYR A 7 -40.66 -67.17 -0.50
N ASN A 8 -41.08 -66.34 0.46
CA ASN A 8 -42.18 -65.40 0.27
C ASN A 8 -41.68 -64.17 -0.51
N GLU A 9 -42.15 -64.00 -1.75
CA GLU A 9 -41.80 -62.88 -2.62
C GLU A 9 -42.10 -61.51 -1.98
N GLU A 10 -43.11 -61.42 -1.10
CA GLU A 10 -43.49 -60.16 -0.44
C GLU A 10 -42.39 -59.62 0.50
N ASP A 11 -41.61 -60.49 1.14
CA ASP A 11 -40.54 -60.07 2.03
C ASP A 11 -39.35 -59.48 1.26
N SER A 12 -39.09 -59.98 0.05
CA SER A 12 -38.02 -59.46 -0.82
C SER A 12 -38.31 -58.04 -1.32
N ILE A 13 -39.57 -57.74 -1.64
CA ILE A 13 -40.03 -56.41 -2.07
C ILE A 13 -39.98 -55.40 -0.91
N ASN A 14 -40.37 -55.83 0.29
CA ASN A 14 -40.30 -54.98 1.49
C ASN A 14 -38.86 -54.65 1.92
N TRP A 15 -37.93 -55.59 1.73
CA TRP A 15 -36.51 -55.36 2.02
C TRP A 15 -35.86 -54.35 1.06
N LEU A 16 -36.16 -54.42 -0.24
CA LEU A 16 -35.68 -53.47 -1.24
C LEU A 16 -36.22 -52.04 -1.03
N LYS A 17 -37.50 -51.90 -0.64
CA LYS A 17 -38.10 -50.60 -0.29
C LYS A 17 -37.44 -49.96 0.94
N ARG A 18 -36.92 -50.74 1.88
CA ARG A 18 -36.20 -50.23 3.07
C ARG A 18 -34.79 -49.69 2.78
N GLN A 19 -34.13 -50.15 1.70
CA GLN A 19 -32.80 -49.66 1.31
C GLN A 19 -32.80 -48.49 0.33
N ALA A 20 -33.89 -48.31 -0.44
CA ALA A 20 -34.09 -47.18 -1.35
C ALA A 20 -33.92 -45.77 -0.70
N PRO A 21 -34.37 -45.47 0.54
CA PRO A 21 -34.25 -44.13 1.10
C PRO A 21 -32.80 -43.75 1.46
N VAL A 22 -31.93 -44.71 1.76
CA VAL A 22 -30.54 -44.44 2.16
C VAL A 22 -29.71 -43.97 0.97
N GLY A 23 -29.90 -44.58 -0.20
CA GLY A 23 -29.20 -44.17 -1.42
C GLY A 23 -29.61 -42.78 -1.92
N LEU A 24 -30.89 -42.43 -1.78
CA LEU A 24 -31.42 -41.10 -2.13
C LEU A 24 -30.92 -40.02 -1.15
N PHE A 25 -30.90 -40.36 0.15
CA PHE A 25 -30.36 -39.49 1.19
C PHE A 25 -28.85 -39.22 0.99
N LEU A 26 -28.04 -40.24 0.73
CA LEU A 26 -26.61 -40.08 0.48
C LEU A 26 -26.31 -39.24 -0.79
N LYS A 27 -27.11 -39.40 -1.85
CA LYS A 27 -27.02 -38.55 -3.05
C LYS A 27 -27.37 -37.09 -2.75
N ALA A 28 -28.43 -36.85 -1.97
CA ALA A 28 -28.82 -35.51 -1.56
C ALA A 28 -27.74 -34.85 -0.69
N VAL A 29 -27.21 -35.58 0.29
CA VAL A 29 -26.09 -35.12 1.14
C VAL A 29 -24.85 -34.81 0.31
N GLY A 30 -24.49 -35.68 -0.64
CA GLY A 30 -23.36 -35.46 -1.55
C GLY A 30 -23.54 -34.21 -2.42
N LEU A 31 -24.75 -33.95 -2.92
CA LEU A 31 -25.05 -32.76 -3.71
C LEU A 31 -24.94 -31.49 -2.86
N VAL A 32 -25.48 -31.49 -1.63
CA VAL A 32 -25.37 -30.35 -0.72
C VAL A 32 -23.91 -30.07 -0.36
N LEU A 33 -23.12 -31.10 -0.01
CA LEU A 33 -21.69 -30.96 0.26
C LEU A 33 -20.92 -30.42 -0.95
N GLY A 34 -21.22 -30.91 -2.15
CA GLY A 34 -20.62 -30.40 -3.38
C GLY A 34 -20.91 -28.92 -3.60
N LEU A 35 -22.15 -28.48 -3.39
CA LEU A 35 -22.52 -27.08 -3.48
C LEU A 35 -21.80 -26.22 -2.43
N VAL A 36 -21.73 -26.67 -1.17
CA VAL A 36 -21.02 -25.95 -0.11
C VAL A 36 -19.55 -25.78 -0.45
N ILE A 37 -18.90 -26.81 -1.00
CA ILE A 37 -17.49 -26.72 -1.41
C ILE A 37 -17.33 -25.75 -2.59
N CYS A 38 -18.20 -25.85 -3.61
CA CYS A 38 -18.14 -24.95 -4.77
C CYS A 38 -18.36 -23.47 -4.38
N PHE A 39 -19.42 -23.17 -3.62
CA PHE A 39 -19.68 -21.81 -3.16
C PHE A 39 -18.64 -21.32 -2.16
N GLY A 40 -18.13 -22.20 -1.29
CA GLY A 40 -17.04 -21.89 -0.37
C GLY A 40 -15.75 -21.52 -1.10
N ALA A 41 -15.39 -22.26 -2.16
CA ALA A 41 -14.21 -21.96 -2.99
C ALA A 41 -14.36 -20.64 -3.76
N ILE A 42 -15.55 -20.36 -4.30
CA ILE A 42 -15.84 -19.08 -4.99
C ILE A 42 -15.77 -17.91 -4.00
N GLY A 43 -16.39 -18.05 -2.82
CA GLY A 43 -16.37 -17.02 -1.78
C GLY A 43 -14.95 -16.75 -1.26
N PHE A 44 -14.16 -17.82 -1.08
CA PHE A 44 -12.75 -17.71 -0.73
C PHE A 44 -11.97 -16.96 -1.81
N ALA A 45 -12.07 -17.37 -3.08
CA ALA A 45 -11.39 -16.71 -4.19
C ALA A 45 -11.79 -15.23 -4.32
N ALA A 46 -13.09 -14.92 -4.28
CA ALA A 46 -13.60 -13.55 -4.35
C ALA A 46 -13.11 -12.67 -3.19
N GLY A 47 -12.96 -13.24 -1.99
CA GLY A 47 -12.38 -12.55 -0.84
C GLY A 47 -10.94 -12.09 -1.10
N TRP A 48 -10.10 -12.97 -1.65
CA TRP A 48 -8.72 -12.63 -2.02
C TRP A 48 -8.63 -11.56 -3.10
N PHE A 49 -9.50 -11.60 -4.11
CA PHE A 49 -9.53 -10.56 -5.15
C PHE A 49 -9.92 -9.20 -4.58
N LYS A 50 -10.91 -9.13 -3.69
CA LYS A 50 -11.32 -7.87 -3.06
C LYS A 50 -10.20 -7.26 -2.21
N THR A 51 -9.53 -8.07 -1.39
CA THR A 51 -8.40 -7.60 -0.58
C THR A 51 -7.24 -7.14 -1.47
N ALA A 52 -6.97 -7.83 -2.58
CA ALA A 52 -5.95 -7.38 -3.52
C ALA A 52 -6.30 -6.04 -4.19
N THR A 53 -7.56 -5.82 -4.57
CA THR A 53 -7.98 -4.55 -5.17
C THR A 53 -7.98 -3.40 -4.16
N ASP A 54 -8.34 -3.65 -2.91
CA ASP A 54 -8.32 -2.62 -1.86
C ASP A 54 -6.88 -2.18 -1.55
N VAL A 55 -5.92 -3.12 -1.54
CA VAL A 55 -4.50 -2.83 -1.32
C VAL A 55 -3.90 -1.97 -2.44
N VAL A 56 -4.34 -2.14 -3.69
CA VAL A 56 -3.82 -1.41 -4.87
C VAL A 56 -4.70 -0.21 -5.25
N SER A 57 -5.73 0.09 -4.47
CA SER A 57 -6.60 1.23 -4.74
C SER A 57 -5.81 2.55 -4.70
N PRO A 58 -6.12 3.54 -5.58
CA PRO A 58 -5.40 4.81 -5.61
C PRO A 58 -5.36 5.54 -4.26
N GLU A 59 -6.45 5.48 -3.50
CA GLU A 59 -6.53 6.09 -2.16
C GLU A 59 -5.54 5.46 -1.17
N ASN A 60 -5.38 4.13 -1.20
CA ASN A 60 -4.44 3.44 -0.33
C ASN A 60 -2.98 3.69 -0.75
N VAL A 61 -2.72 3.89 -2.05
CA VAL A 61 -1.40 4.30 -2.54
C VAL A 61 -1.09 5.72 -2.06
N THR A 62 -2.01 6.67 -2.22
CA THR A 62 -1.81 8.05 -1.74
C THR A 62 -1.56 8.10 -0.22
N GLU A 63 -2.30 7.32 0.57
CA GLU A 63 -2.11 7.26 2.03
C GLU A 63 -0.76 6.65 2.41
N GLN A 64 -0.32 5.59 1.72
CA GLN A 64 1.01 5.00 1.91
C GLN A 64 2.15 5.98 1.56
N TRP A 65 1.91 6.85 0.58
CA TRP A 65 2.87 7.84 0.08
C TRP A 65 2.71 9.23 0.70
N ARG A 66 1.84 9.40 1.70
CA ARG A 66 1.65 10.69 2.40
C ARG A 66 2.97 11.30 2.88
N PHE A 67 3.90 10.45 3.33
CA PHE A 67 5.23 10.90 3.76
C PHE A 67 5.92 11.72 2.67
N ALA A 68 5.82 11.31 1.40
CA ALA A 68 6.54 11.98 0.32
C ALA A 68 6.09 13.43 0.14
N TYR A 69 4.78 13.67 0.24
CA TYR A 69 4.22 15.02 0.19
C TYR A 69 4.59 15.85 1.42
N GLU A 70 4.58 15.26 2.62
CA GLU A 70 5.01 15.94 3.85
C GLU A 70 6.49 16.36 3.79
N PHE A 71 7.34 15.52 3.18
CA PHE A 71 8.75 15.85 2.94
C PHE A 71 8.90 16.94 1.89
N ASP A 72 8.16 16.89 0.78
CA ASP A 72 8.20 17.92 -0.25
C ASP A 72 7.80 19.30 0.31
N GLU A 73 6.75 19.36 1.13
CA GLU A 73 6.35 20.57 1.86
C GLU A 73 7.45 21.06 2.82
N SER A 74 8.13 20.13 3.49
CA SER A 74 9.26 20.46 4.39
C SER A 74 10.47 21.00 3.63
N LEU A 75 10.77 20.45 2.45
CA LEU A 75 11.82 20.94 1.56
C LEU A 75 11.46 22.34 1.03
N ASP A 76 10.21 22.55 0.61
CA ASP A 76 9.70 23.85 0.18
C ASP A 76 9.82 24.92 1.28
N ALA A 77 9.39 24.59 2.50
CA ALA A 77 9.52 25.49 3.64
C ALA A 77 10.98 25.83 3.93
N THR A 78 11.88 24.85 3.86
CA THR A 78 13.31 25.04 4.10
C THR A 78 13.96 25.88 2.99
N ALA A 79 13.58 25.66 1.72
CA ALA A 79 14.05 26.46 0.59
C ALA A 79 13.61 27.93 0.71
N ARG A 80 12.37 28.19 1.15
CA ARG A 80 11.90 29.57 1.42
C ARG A 80 12.67 30.23 2.57
N GLN A 81 12.98 29.48 3.62
CA GLN A 81 13.83 29.97 4.72
C GLN A 81 15.24 30.30 4.23
N TRP A 82 15.80 29.46 3.35
CA TRP A 82 17.09 29.70 2.72
C TRP A 82 17.07 30.99 1.90
N CYS A 83 16.05 31.18 1.06
CA CYS A 83 15.87 32.40 0.25
C CYS A 83 15.83 33.66 1.13
N SER A 84 15.07 33.61 2.24
CA SER A 84 14.99 34.70 3.21
C SER A 84 16.34 34.99 3.86
N ALA A 85 17.07 33.94 4.28
CA ALA A 85 18.39 34.08 4.88
C ALA A 85 19.41 34.66 3.88
N LYS A 86 19.37 34.24 2.61
CA LYS A 86 20.23 34.75 1.54
C LYS A 86 19.94 36.22 1.23
N GLN A 87 18.67 36.63 1.18
CA GLN A 87 18.30 38.04 1.00
C GLN A 87 18.89 38.91 2.12
N VAL A 88 18.74 38.49 3.37
CA VAL A 88 19.31 39.22 4.52
C VAL A 88 20.85 39.25 4.49
N GLU A 89 21.50 38.19 3.98
CA GLU A 89 22.96 38.19 3.74
C GLU A 89 23.38 39.21 2.69
N VAL A 90 22.64 39.31 1.57
CA VAL A 90 22.93 40.23 0.46
C VAL A 90 22.70 41.69 0.86
N ASP A 91 21.64 41.96 1.63
CA ASP A 91 21.29 43.32 2.09
C ASP A 91 22.21 43.83 3.22
N GLU A 92 22.95 42.94 3.89
CA GLU A 92 23.83 43.30 5.00
C GLU A 92 25.10 44.00 4.49
N THR A 93 25.37 45.20 4.99
CA THR A 93 26.52 46.02 4.58
C THR A 93 27.73 45.86 5.49
N ASN A 94 27.55 45.33 6.70
CA ASN A 94 28.63 45.05 7.63
C ASN A 94 29.17 43.62 7.44
N ASP A 95 30.44 43.50 7.08
CA ASP A 95 31.10 42.21 6.81
C ASP A 95 31.09 41.24 8.01
N GLU A 96 31.23 41.73 9.23
CA GLU A 96 31.20 40.89 10.44
C GLU A 96 29.81 40.27 10.62
N VAL A 97 28.75 41.07 10.45
CA VAL A 97 27.36 40.59 10.54
C VAL A 97 27.05 39.66 9.38
N ARG A 98 27.50 39.98 8.16
CA ARG A 98 27.33 39.13 6.98
C ARG A 98 27.92 37.75 7.19
N SER A 99 29.11 37.63 7.78
CA SER A 99 29.73 36.33 8.09
C SER A 99 28.88 35.46 9.03
N GLN A 100 28.17 36.08 9.99
CA GLN A 100 27.23 35.38 10.87
C GLN A 100 25.99 34.91 10.11
N ARG A 101 25.50 35.71 9.16
CA ARG A 101 24.36 35.34 8.28
C ARG A 101 24.70 34.18 7.36
N VAL A 102 25.91 34.15 6.79
CA VAL A 102 26.41 33.01 5.99
C VAL A 102 26.37 31.73 6.83
N THR A 103 26.83 31.79 8.09
CA THR A 103 26.81 30.64 8.99
C THR A 103 25.37 30.14 9.26
N GLN A 104 24.42 31.07 9.44
CA GLN A 104 23.00 30.72 9.58
C GLN A 104 22.45 30.05 8.30
N ARG A 105 22.79 30.57 7.12
CA ARG A 105 22.38 29.99 5.84
C ARG A 105 22.94 28.58 5.64
N VAL A 106 24.21 28.35 5.96
CA VAL A 106 24.83 27.01 5.89
C VAL A 106 24.12 26.01 6.81
N ALA A 107 23.65 26.43 7.98
CA ALA A 107 22.86 25.56 8.85
C ALA A 107 21.51 25.17 8.21
N ILE A 108 20.89 26.08 7.47
CA ILE A 108 19.65 25.79 6.70
C ILE A 108 19.97 24.82 5.56
N GLU A 109 21.09 24.99 4.85
CA GLU A 109 21.53 24.05 3.79
C GLU A 109 21.76 22.64 4.35
N GLN A 110 22.42 22.52 5.50
CA GLN A 110 22.62 21.24 6.17
C GLN A 110 21.29 20.61 6.61
N ASN A 111 20.36 21.41 7.12
CA ASN A 111 19.03 20.92 7.47
C ASN A 111 18.26 20.45 6.23
N TYR A 112 18.36 21.16 5.11
CA TYR A 112 17.77 20.74 3.84
C TYR A 112 18.35 19.40 3.39
N ALA A 113 19.68 19.27 3.37
CA ALA A 113 20.36 18.04 2.97
C ALA A 113 19.96 16.85 3.86
N ARG A 114 19.74 17.08 5.16
CA ARG A 114 19.23 16.06 6.09
C ARG A 114 17.81 15.62 5.72
N ILE A 115 16.91 16.57 5.47
CA ILE A 115 15.51 16.27 5.08
C ILE A 115 15.49 15.50 3.75
N ALA A 116 16.30 15.93 2.78
CA ALA A 116 16.45 15.27 1.48
C ALA A 116 16.97 13.82 1.65
N ALA A 117 18.01 13.61 2.46
CA ALA A 117 18.52 12.28 2.73
C ALA A 117 17.51 11.36 3.45
N ASP A 118 16.71 11.91 4.37
CA ASP A 118 15.63 11.18 5.06
C ASP A 118 14.51 10.78 4.08
N TYR A 119 14.18 11.65 3.13
CA TYR A 119 13.25 11.36 2.04
C TYR A 119 13.76 10.22 1.15
N ASP A 120 14.98 10.33 0.64
CA ASP A 120 15.60 9.30 -0.22
C ASP A 120 15.71 7.95 0.50
N ALA A 121 16.03 7.95 1.79
CA ALA A 121 16.10 6.74 2.59
C ALA A 121 14.74 6.03 2.68
N ARG A 122 13.65 6.80 2.84
CA ARG A 122 12.29 6.23 2.90
C ARG A 122 11.80 5.77 1.53
N LEU A 123 12.12 6.50 0.48
CA LEU A 123 11.89 6.09 -0.90
C LEU A 123 12.52 4.74 -1.20
N ARG A 124 13.81 4.57 -0.88
CA ARG A 124 14.51 3.28 -1.05
C ARG A 124 13.78 2.13 -0.34
N ASN A 125 13.36 2.35 0.91
CA ASN A 125 12.59 1.35 1.65
C ASN A 125 11.24 1.03 0.99
N ALA A 126 10.55 2.02 0.42
CA ALA A 126 9.30 1.82 -0.31
C ALA A 126 9.50 1.00 -1.60
N PHE A 127 10.58 1.26 -2.33
CA PHE A 127 10.96 0.46 -3.50
C PHE A 127 11.37 -0.96 -3.13
N GLU A 128 12.14 -1.15 -2.05
CA GLU A 128 12.48 -2.47 -1.52
C GLU A 128 11.22 -3.26 -1.11
N ALA A 129 10.22 -2.55 -0.56
CA ALA A 129 8.91 -3.09 -0.25
C ALA A 129 8.00 -3.31 -1.47
N LYS A 130 8.48 -3.02 -2.69
CA LYS A 130 7.74 -3.15 -3.96
C LYS A 130 6.44 -2.36 -4.00
N LEU A 131 6.40 -1.20 -3.35
CA LEU A 131 5.26 -0.29 -3.43
C LEU A 131 5.27 0.41 -4.79
N VAL A 132 4.08 0.61 -5.37
CA VAL A 132 3.92 1.40 -6.59
C VAL A 132 3.89 2.87 -6.19
N ALA A 133 4.81 3.66 -6.73
CA ALA A 133 4.85 5.10 -6.51
C ALA A 133 3.76 5.83 -7.32
N PRO A 134 3.12 6.86 -6.76
CA PRO A 134 2.33 7.81 -7.54
C PRO A 134 3.18 8.48 -8.63
N PRO A 135 2.60 8.84 -9.79
CA PRO A 135 3.34 9.41 -10.91
C PRO A 135 3.87 10.83 -10.67
N ASP A 136 3.36 11.51 -9.63
CA ASP A 136 3.72 12.87 -9.23
C ASP A 136 4.78 12.93 -8.13
N VAL A 137 5.12 11.80 -7.51
CA VAL A 137 6.18 11.72 -6.51
C VAL A 137 7.53 11.59 -7.23
N PRO A 138 8.51 12.48 -6.96
CA PRO A 138 9.81 12.39 -7.60
C PRO A 138 10.60 11.17 -7.11
N ASP A 139 11.46 10.64 -7.98
CA ASP A 139 12.29 9.46 -7.68
C ASP A 139 13.40 9.74 -6.66
N GLU A 140 13.75 11.01 -6.46
CA GLU A 140 14.76 11.51 -5.53
C GLU A 140 14.35 12.88 -4.96
N ALA A 141 14.90 13.25 -3.81
CA ALA A 141 14.67 14.57 -3.25
C ALA A 141 15.15 15.63 -4.25
N PRO A 142 14.32 16.62 -4.60
CA PRO A 142 14.73 17.70 -5.48
C PRO A 142 15.92 18.45 -4.89
N ALA A 143 16.83 18.93 -5.75
CA ALA A 143 17.98 19.68 -5.28
C ALA A 143 17.54 21.02 -4.68
N LEU A 144 18.30 21.52 -3.70
CA LEU A 144 18.03 22.83 -3.11
C LEU A 144 18.00 23.92 -4.19
N THR A 145 18.89 23.84 -5.17
CA THR A 145 18.97 24.77 -6.31
C THR A 145 17.70 24.78 -7.17
N ASP A 146 17.05 23.63 -7.35
CA ASP A 146 15.83 23.53 -8.14
C ASP A 146 14.67 24.22 -7.42
N LYS A 147 14.57 23.99 -6.10
CA LYS A 147 13.55 24.63 -5.27
C LYS A 147 13.78 26.13 -5.12
N THR A 148 15.02 26.56 -4.87
CA THR A 148 15.33 28.00 -4.74
C THR A 148 15.21 28.73 -6.08
N GLY A 149 15.47 28.07 -7.21
CA GLY A 149 15.19 28.63 -8.54
C GLY A 149 13.70 28.95 -8.77
N VAL A 150 12.78 28.27 -8.09
CA VAL A 150 11.34 28.58 -8.12
C VAL A 150 10.98 29.70 -7.15
N PHE A 151 11.54 29.70 -5.94
CA PHE A 151 11.13 30.63 -4.86
C PHE A 151 11.88 31.97 -4.85
N CYS A 152 13.13 32.00 -5.29
CA CYS A 152 13.99 33.18 -5.30
C CYS A 152 14.98 33.18 -6.48
N PRO A 153 14.49 33.24 -7.73
CA PRO A 153 15.33 33.14 -8.94
C PRO A 153 16.40 34.24 -9.04
N ASP A 154 16.16 35.41 -8.45
CA ASP A 154 17.10 36.54 -8.49
C ASP A 154 18.27 36.38 -7.49
N LEU A 155 18.23 35.36 -6.62
CA LEU A 155 19.22 35.12 -5.56
C LEU A 155 20.04 33.83 -5.75
N THR A 156 19.76 33.07 -6.81
CA THR A 156 20.53 31.88 -7.18
C THR A 156 21.64 32.30 -8.14
N ASP A 157 22.86 32.35 -7.61
CA ASP A 157 24.10 32.63 -8.35
C ASP A 157 24.41 31.59 -9.44
#